data_AF-A0A2N2NTN9-F1
#
_entry.id   AF-A0A2N2NTN9-F1
#
_cell.length_a   1.000
_cell.length_b   1.000
_cell.length_c   1.000
_cell.angle_alpha   90.00
_cell.angle_beta   90.00
_cell.angle_gamma   90.00
#
_symmetry.space_group_name_H-M   'P 1'
#
loop_
_entity.id
_entity.type
_entity.pdbx_description
1 polymer ?
#
loop_
_entity_poly.entity_id
_entity_poly.type
_entity_poly.pdbx_seq_one_letter_code
_entity_poly.pdbx_strand_id
1 'polypeptide(L)'
;MKSENLFSLESFPYFTIEAVKQLLGDESVAAGTIQTALYRWMKAGQIIQLKKGVYMTRHFFEQHRADAYFAPMVSAILIPQSYLSLEYILQRSAILTEMTYPVTAVTLKQTRVFENKLGTFTYRNIKADLYQGFLFSEYMGIPIAQATAAKALFDFLYLRPWKGSKRLAGYDLAEDLRLNLEDFSESDQVEFATFVKISNSKKMDQILKNLRKTVWRL
;
A
#
# COMPACT_ATOMS: atom_id res chain seq x y z
N MET A 1 -9.65 -23.26 29.57
CA MET A 1 -9.34 -21.93 30.13
C MET A 1 -8.23 -21.13 29.44
N LYS A 2 -7.00 -21.60 29.15
CA LYS A 2 -5.97 -20.74 28.48
C LYS A 2 -6.09 -20.60 26.95
N SER A 3 -6.79 -21.51 26.28
CA SER A 3 -6.96 -21.54 24.82
C SER A 3 -8.24 -20.86 24.31
N GLU A 4 -9.26 -20.73 25.16
CA GLU A 4 -10.60 -20.27 24.75
C GLU A 4 -10.62 -18.78 24.36
N ASN A 5 -9.74 -17.97 24.95
CA ASN A 5 -9.75 -16.52 24.70
C ASN A 5 -9.29 -16.16 23.27
N LEU A 6 -8.29 -16.88 22.73
CA LEU A 6 -7.76 -16.55 21.40
C LEU A 6 -8.74 -16.92 20.28
N PHE A 7 -9.55 -17.95 20.49
CA PHE A 7 -10.54 -18.42 19.51
C PHE A 7 -11.51 -17.30 19.09
N SER A 8 -11.93 -16.48 20.07
CA SER A 8 -12.78 -15.30 19.81
C SER A 8 -12.13 -14.25 18.91
N LEU A 9 -10.80 -14.27 18.73
CA LEU A 9 -10.06 -13.33 17.87
C LEU A 9 -9.76 -13.90 16.47
N GLU A 10 -10.06 -15.19 16.22
CA GLU A 10 -9.65 -15.87 14.98
C GLU A 10 -10.43 -15.40 13.75
N SER A 11 -11.66 -14.91 13.92
CA SER A 11 -12.48 -14.37 12.84
C SER A 11 -12.18 -12.91 12.49
N PHE A 12 -11.38 -12.21 13.31
CA PHE A 12 -11.08 -10.80 13.10
C PHE A 12 -9.83 -10.62 12.23
N PRO A 13 -9.86 -9.72 11.22
CA PRO A 13 -8.69 -9.44 10.39
C PRO A 13 -7.48 -8.92 11.16
N TYR A 14 -7.75 -8.19 12.24
CA TYR A 14 -6.75 -7.80 13.21
C TYR A 14 -7.42 -7.51 14.56
N PHE A 15 -6.61 -7.43 15.60
CA PHE A 15 -7.03 -6.96 16.91
C PHE A 15 -5.95 -6.06 17.53
N THR A 16 -6.37 -5.23 18.48
CA THR A 16 -5.49 -4.30 19.20
C THR A 16 -5.29 -4.73 20.64
N ILE A 17 -4.43 -4.02 21.37
CA ILE A 17 -4.25 -4.22 22.81
C ILE A 17 -5.56 -3.97 23.55
N GLU A 18 -6.38 -3.02 23.10
CA GLU A 18 -7.69 -2.70 23.68
C GLU A 18 -8.67 -3.87 23.54
N ALA A 19 -8.69 -4.55 22.39
CA ALA A 19 -9.51 -5.75 22.22
C ALA A 19 -9.06 -6.88 23.18
N VAL A 20 -7.76 -7.04 23.39
CA VAL A 20 -7.23 -8.03 24.36
C VAL A 20 -7.61 -7.66 25.79
N LYS A 21 -7.60 -6.36 26.15
CA LYS A 21 -8.07 -5.89 27.47
C LYS A 21 -9.52 -6.27 27.71
N GLN A 22 -10.39 -5.99 26.74
CA GLN A 22 -11.82 -6.30 26.84
C GLN A 22 -12.07 -7.80 26.97
N LEU A 23 -11.33 -8.61 26.21
CA LEU A 23 -11.42 -10.06 26.25
C LEU A 23 -10.97 -10.67 27.59
N LEU A 24 -9.92 -10.12 28.21
CA LEU A 24 -9.38 -10.61 29.48
C LEU A 24 -10.14 -10.09 30.71
N GLY A 25 -11.01 -9.09 30.55
CA GLY A 25 -11.86 -8.54 31.62
C GLY A 25 -11.10 -7.92 32.80
N ASP A 26 -11.79 -7.76 33.93
CA ASP A 26 -11.29 -7.14 35.18
C ASP A 26 -10.15 -7.94 35.85
N GLU A 27 -9.87 -9.18 35.45
CA GLU A 27 -8.69 -9.93 35.93
C GLU A 27 -7.36 -9.37 35.38
N SER A 28 -7.42 -8.41 34.44
CA SER A 28 -6.26 -7.86 33.71
C SER A 28 -5.83 -6.45 34.13
N VAL A 29 -6.12 -6.02 35.36
CA VAL A 29 -5.83 -4.65 35.86
C VAL A 29 -4.35 -4.23 35.73
N ALA A 30 -3.42 -5.19 35.64
CA ALA A 30 -2.01 -4.89 35.38
C ALA A 30 -1.66 -4.96 33.89
N ALA A 31 -1.20 -3.85 33.30
CA ALA A 31 -0.67 -3.79 31.93
C ALA A 31 0.42 -4.84 31.63
N GLY A 32 1.16 -5.28 32.68
CA GLY A 32 2.14 -6.36 32.59
C GLY A 32 1.55 -7.72 32.20
N THR A 33 0.29 -7.99 32.58
CA THR A 33 -0.39 -9.25 32.26
C THR A 33 -0.71 -9.36 30.77
N ILE A 34 -1.15 -8.26 30.14
CA ILE A 34 -1.48 -8.23 28.71
C ILE A 34 -0.23 -8.37 27.84
N GLN A 35 0.83 -7.63 28.16
CA GLN A 35 2.10 -7.76 27.44
C GLN A 35 2.68 -9.17 27.57
N THR A 36 2.56 -9.78 28.76
CA THR A 36 2.96 -11.17 28.98
C THR A 36 2.12 -12.15 28.16
N ALA A 37 0.81 -11.93 28.06
CA ALA A 37 -0.07 -12.77 27.24
C ALA A 37 0.28 -12.67 25.74
N LEU A 38 0.40 -11.45 25.20
CA LEU A 38 0.80 -11.20 23.83
C LEU A 38 2.18 -11.81 23.53
N TYR A 39 3.15 -11.64 24.43
CA TYR A 39 4.47 -12.26 24.30
C TYR A 39 4.38 -13.79 24.24
N ARG A 40 3.58 -14.41 25.13
CA ARG A 40 3.36 -15.87 25.12
C ARG A 40 2.73 -16.35 23.82
N TRP A 41 1.68 -15.68 23.33
CA TRP A 41 1.02 -16.03 22.07
C TRP A 41 1.94 -15.85 20.85
N MET A 42 2.75 -14.79 20.83
CA MET A 42 3.76 -14.58 19.79
C MET A 42 4.86 -15.65 19.84
N LYS A 43 5.36 -15.99 21.03
CA LYS A 43 6.38 -17.04 21.24
C LYS A 43 5.85 -18.41 20.82
N ALA A 44 4.57 -18.69 21.08
CA ALA A 44 3.87 -19.89 20.63
C ALA A 44 3.49 -19.86 19.14
N GLY A 45 3.73 -18.75 18.44
CA GLY A 45 3.43 -18.62 17.01
C GLY A 45 1.93 -18.51 16.68
N GLN A 46 1.08 -18.30 17.68
CA GLN A 46 -0.38 -18.24 17.53
C GLN A 46 -0.86 -16.90 16.99
N ILE A 47 -0.08 -15.84 17.17
CA ILE A 47 -0.38 -14.50 16.65
C ILE A 47 0.86 -13.92 15.95
N ILE A 48 0.61 -12.99 15.05
CA ILE A 48 1.61 -12.25 14.29
C ILE A 48 1.42 -10.77 14.60
N GLN A 49 2.50 -10.10 14.98
CA GLN A 49 2.49 -8.64 15.14
C GLN A 49 2.60 -7.98 13.77
N LEU A 50 1.62 -7.14 13.42
CA LEU A 50 1.63 -6.36 12.17
C LEU A 50 2.45 -5.08 12.35
N LYS A 51 2.19 -4.36 13.45
CA LYS A 51 2.95 -3.22 13.97
C LYS A 51 2.74 -3.16 15.49
N LYS A 52 3.49 -2.31 16.19
CA LYS A 52 3.30 -2.12 17.64
C LYS A 52 1.82 -1.84 17.96
N GLY A 53 1.24 -2.68 18.81
CA GLY A 53 -0.14 -2.55 19.28
C GLY A 53 -1.21 -3.15 18.36
N VAL A 54 -0.84 -3.72 17.21
CA VAL A 54 -1.77 -4.32 16.24
C VAL A 54 -1.28 -5.71 15.85
N TYR A 55 -2.17 -6.69 15.96
CA TYR A 55 -1.85 -8.11 15.81
C TYR A 55 -2.90 -8.79 14.95
N MET A 56 -2.53 -9.93 14.40
CA MET A 56 -3.40 -10.83 13.63
C MET A 56 -3.19 -12.25 14.15
N THR A 57 -4.23 -13.07 14.17
CA THR A 57 -4.06 -14.48 14.52
C THR A 57 -3.35 -15.21 13.38
N ARG A 58 -2.54 -16.24 13.70
CA ARG A 58 -1.97 -17.10 12.66
C ARG A 58 -3.08 -17.79 11.87
N HIS A 59 -4.17 -18.18 12.54
CA HIS A 59 -5.32 -18.81 11.89
C HIS A 59 -5.88 -17.96 10.75
N PHE A 60 -6.22 -16.70 11.03
CA PHE A 60 -6.71 -15.76 10.02
C PHE A 60 -5.70 -15.59 8.88
N PHE A 61 -4.41 -15.45 9.20
CA PHE A 61 -3.36 -15.35 8.19
C PHE A 61 -3.33 -16.55 7.25
N GLU A 62 -3.27 -17.78 7.77
CA GLU A 62 -3.16 -18.98 6.93
C GLU A 62 -4.41 -19.20 6.06
N GLN A 63 -5.60 -18.82 6.56
CA GLN A 63 -6.84 -18.91 5.80
C GLN A 63 -6.91 -17.93 4.63
N HIS A 64 -6.40 -16.70 4.81
CA HIS A 64 -6.63 -15.60 3.86
C HIS A 64 -5.40 -15.16 3.08
N ARG A 65 -4.19 -15.61 3.43
CA ARG A 65 -2.93 -15.15 2.79
C ARG A 65 -2.88 -15.30 1.26
N ALA A 66 -3.67 -16.20 0.68
CA ALA A 66 -3.74 -16.41 -0.76
C ALA A 66 -4.75 -15.48 -1.46
N ASP A 67 -5.60 -14.77 -0.71
CA ASP A 67 -6.63 -13.92 -1.27
C ASP A 67 -6.01 -12.64 -1.87
N ALA A 68 -6.47 -12.26 -3.06
CA ALA A 68 -5.93 -11.12 -3.80
C ALA A 68 -6.02 -9.78 -3.05
N TYR A 69 -6.96 -9.66 -2.11
CA TYR A 69 -7.18 -8.46 -1.30
C TYR A 69 -6.59 -8.54 0.11
N PHE A 70 -5.97 -9.66 0.49
CA PHE A 70 -5.37 -9.81 1.82
C PHE A 70 -4.22 -8.83 2.06
N ALA A 71 -3.23 -8.78 1.18
CA ALA A 71 -2.12 -7.84 1.31
C ALA A 71 -2.56 -6.36 1.20
N PRO A 72 -3.46 -5.98 0.26
CA PRO A 72 -4.15 -4.70 0.26
C PRO A 72 -4.79 -4.30 1.59
N MET A 73 -5.55 -5.21 2.20
CA MET A 73 -6.19 -5.02 3.50
C MET A 73 -5.18 -4.76 4.61
N VAL A 74 -4.13 -5.59 4.69
CA VAL A 74 -3.06 -5.43 5.69
C VAL A 74 -2.40 -4.05 5.56
N SER A 75 -2.20 -3.56 4.34
CA SER A 75 -1.67 -2.23 4.10
C SER A 75 -2.57 -1.13 4.71
N ALA A 76 -3.88 -1.24 4.53
CA ALA A 76 -4.86 -0.30 5.08
C ALA A 76 -4.91 -0.32 6.62
N ILE A 77 -4.71 -1.48 7.25
CA ILE A 77 -4.61 -1.64 8.71
C ILE A 77 -3.33 -0.97 9.26
N LEU A 78 -2.21 -1.13 8.55
CA LEU A 78 -0.91 -0.60 8.95
C LEU A 78 -0.87 0.94 8.91
N ILE A 79 -1.40 1.57 7.87
CA ILE A 79 -1.63 3.02 7.85
C ILE A 79 -3.05 3.31 7.37
N PRO A 80 -4.00 3.56 8.30
CA PRO A 80 -5.30 4.09 7.95
C PRO A 80 -5.15 5.46 7.29
N GLN A 81 -5.90 5.70 6.21
CA GLN A 81 -5.74 6.85 5.29
C GLN A 81 -4.45 6.77 4.47
N SER A 82 -4.26 5.60 3.85
CA SER A 82 -3.35 5.41 2.73
C SER A 82 -4.12 4.76 1.59
N TYR A 83 -3.63 4.94 0.36
CA TYR A 83 -4.13 4.24 -0.81
C TYR A 83 -3.00 3.51 -1.52
N LEU A 84 -3.28 2.33 -2.03
CA LEU A 84 -2.34 1.53 -2.80
C LEU A 84 -2.01 2.25 -4.11
N SER A 85 -0.72 2.34 -4.45
CA SER A 85 -0.22 3.09 -5.60
C SER A 85 1.19 2.62 -5.95
N LEU A 86 1.91 3.36 -6.79
CA LEU A 86 3.30 3.12 -7.18
C LEU A 86 3.49 1.74 -7.84
N GLU A 87 4.63 1.09 -7.59
CA GLU A 87 5.02 -0.16 -8.23
C GLU A 87 3.99 -1.29 -8.03
N TYR A 88 3.35 -1.37 -6.86
CA TYR A 88 2.33 -2.38 -6.57
C TYR A 88 1.13 -2.31 -7.54
N ILE A 89 0.62 -1.11 -7.82
CA ILE A 89 -0.49 -0.96 -8.77
C ILE A 89 -0.01 -1.05 -10.21
N LEU A 90 1.15 -0.47 -10.52
CA LEU A 90 1.73 -0.60 -11.87
C LEU A 90 1.97 -2.06 -12.24
N GLN A 91 2.38 -2.91 -11.29
CA GLN A 91 2.51 -4.34 -11.53
C GLN A 91 1.17 -5.03 -11.78
N ARG A 92 0.15 -4.74 -10.97
CA ARG A 92 -1.20 -5.32 -11.14
C ARG A 92 -1.91 -4.84 -12.40
N SER A 93 -1.51 -3.68 -12.92
CA SER A 93 -1.95 -3.13 -14.20
C SER A 93 -1.04 -3.54 -15.38
N ALA A 94 -0.12 -4.49 -15.19
CA ALA A 94 0.82 -4.98 -16.20
C ALA A 94 1.76 -3.91 -16.82
N ILE A 95 1.87 -2.73 -16.19
CA ILE A 95 2.77 -1.65 -16.60
C ILE A 95 4.22 -1.95 -16.20
N LEU A 96 4.42 -2.60 -15.05
CA LEU A 96 5.72 -3.10 -14.58
C LEU A 96 5.68 -4.62 -14.44
N THR A 97 6.46 -5.33 -15.24
CA THR A 97 6.38 -6.81 -15.33
C THR A 97 7.61 -7.55 -14.82
N GLU A 98 8.72 -6.85 -14.59
CA GLU A 98 10.03 -7.50 -14.43
C GLU A 98 10.35 -8.01 -13.02
N MET A 99 9.71 -7.46 -11.99
CA MET A 99 10.04 -7.78 -10.60
C MET A 99 8.79 -7.86 -9.74
N THR A 100 8.79 -8.73 -8.73
CA THR A 100 7.79 -8.67 -7.66
C THR A 100 8.10 -7.51 -6.74
N TYR A 101 7.16 -6.58 -6.60
CA TYR A 101 7.33 -5.41 -5.74
C TYR A 101 6.67 -5.64 -4.37
N PRO A 102 7.21 -5.03 -3.30
CA PRO A 102 6.50 -4.97 -2.02
C PRO A 102 5.16 -4.24 -2.18
N VAL A 103 4.28 -4.37 -1.19
CA VAL A 103 3.04 -3.58 -1.20
C VAL A 103 3.41 -2.11 -1.01
N THR A 104 3.07 -1.29 -1.98
CA THR A 104 3.35 0.15 -1.97
C THR A 104 2.06 0.96 -1.87
N ALA A 105 2.08 1.98 -1.02
CA ALA A 105 0.97 2.88 -0.79
C ALA A 105 1.44 4.33 -0.61
N VAL A 106 0.51 5.27 -0.77
CA VAL A 106 0.73 6.69 -0.59
C VAL A 106 -0.17 7.20 0.54
N THR A 107 0.35 8.15 1.33
CA THR A 107 -0.36 8.71 2.49
C THR A 107 -0.04 10.20 2.67
N LEU A 108 -0.90 10.93 3.39
CA LEU A 108 -0.61 12.27 3.89
C LEU A 108 0.33 12.27 5.10
N LYS A 109 0.51 11.10 5.74
CA LYS A 109 1.41 10.92 6.88
C LYS A 109 2.86 10.81 6.43
N GLN A 110 3.78 10.74 7.39
CA GLN A 110 5.20 10.53 7.12
C GLN A 110 5.46 9.22 6.35
N THR A 111 6.49 9.24 5.49
CA THR A 111 7.04 8.05 4.84
C THR A 111 7.44 7.00 5.88
N ARG A 112 7.07 5.73 5.66
CA ARG A 112 7.35 4.61 6.55
C ARG A 112 7.52 3.31 5.77
N VAL A 113 8.28 2.39 6.33
CA VAL A 113 8.35 1.00 5.89
C VAL A 113 8.01 0.11 7.08
N PHE A 114 7.15 -0.87 6.87
CA PHE A 114 6.88 -1.94 7.83
C PHE A 114 7.35 -3.25 7.24
N GLU A 115 8.23 -3.94 7.97
CA GLU A 115 8.66 -5.29 7.66
C GLU A 115 8.15 -6.20 8.78
N ASN A 116 7.34 -7.19 8.42
CA ASN A 116 6.82 -8.17 9.35
C ASN A 116 6.71 -9.54 8.66
N LYS A 117 6.16 -10.54 9.35
CA LYS A 117 6.08 -11.92 8.82
C LYS A 117 5.20 -12.06 7.56
N LEU A 118 4.37 -11.06 7.23
CA LEU A 118 3.49 -11.07 6.06
C LEU A 118 4.17 -10.45 4.84
N GLY A 119 5.29 -9.73 5.02
CA GLY A 119 6.04 -9.09 3.94
C GLY A 119 6.43 -7.65 4.27
N THR A 120 6.79 -6.93 3.22
CA THR A 120 7.23 -5.52 3.28
C THR A 120 6.13 -4.61 2.75
N PHE A 121 5.81 -3.57 3.53
CA PHE A 121 4.81 -2.55 3.19
C PHE A 121 5.48 -1.18 3.22
N THR A 122 5.52 -0.51 2.07
CA THR A 122 6.20 0.78 1.89
C THR A 122 5.19 1.89 1.65
N TYR A 123 5.31 2.97 2.41
CA TYR A 123 4.42 4.12 2.37
C TYR A 123 5.21 5.36 2.03
N ARG A 124 4.77 6.10 1.01
CA ARG A 124 5.39 7.39 0.65
C ARG A 124 4.44 8.55 0.92
N ASN A 125 4.99 9.64 1.44
CA ASN A 125 4.23 10.87 1.62
C ASN A 125 3.95 11.56 0.28
N ILE A 126 2.77 12.15 0.13
CA ILE A 126 2.42 13.05 -0.98
C ILE A 126 1.80 14.35 -0.45
N LYS A 127 1.84 15.40 -1.27
CA LYS A 127 1.16 16.67 -0.98
C LYS A 127 -0.36 16.49 -0.91
N ALA A 128 -1.01 17.27 -0.06
CA ALA A 128 -2.46 17.24 0.18
C ALA A 128 -3.26 17.35 -1.13
N ASP A 129 -2.93 18.30 -2.00
CA ASP A 129 -3.62 18.55 -3.27
C ASP A 129 -3.55 17.36 -4.26
N LEU A 130 -2.62 16.43 -4.04
CA LEU A 130 -2.42 15.24 -4.88
C LEU A 130 -2.96 13.94 -4.21
N TYR A 131 -3.56 14.04 -3.02
CA TYR A 131 -4.19 12.94 -2.31
C TYR A 131 -5.66 12.77 -2.76
N GLN A 132 -5.84 12.34 -4.01
CA GLN A 132 -7.15 12.09 -4.64
C GLN A 132 -6.98 11.11 -5.82
N GLY A 133 -8.06 10.74 -6.53
CA GLY A 133 -7.97 9.82 -7.69
C GLY A 133 -7.76 8.35 -7.33
N PHE A 134 -8.32 7.93 -6.20
CA PHE A 134 -8.34 6.53 -5.78
C PHE A 134 -9.78 6.08 -5.57
N LEU A 135 -10.00 4.78 -5.78
CA LEU A 135 -11.29 4.11 -5.62
C LEU A 135 -11.30 3.31 -4.34
N PHE A 136 -12.47 3.16 -3.74
CA PHE A 136 -12.66 2.33 -2.56
C PHE A 136 -13.18 0.94 -2.95
N SER A 137 -12.63 -0.04 -2.25
CA SER A 137 -13.12 -1.42 -2.17
C SER A 137 -13.13 -1.84 -0.71
N GLU A 138 -13.61 -3.04 -0.42
CA GLU A 138 -13.62 -3.58 0.93
C GLU A 138 -13.17 -5.04 0.91
N TYR A 139 -12.50 -5.46 1.97
CA TYR A 139 -12.26 -6.86 2.25
C TYR A 139 -12.39 -7.10 3.76
N MET A 140 -13.30 -7.99 4.14
CA MET A 140 -13.58 -8.35 5.55
C MET A 140 -13.88 -7.14 6.45
N GLY A 141 -14.71 -6.20 5.98
CA GLY A 141 -15.05 -4.98 6.74
C GLY A 141 -13.95 -3.92 6.78
N ILE A 142 -12.81 -4.15 6.13
CA ILE A 142 -11.71 -3.17 6.06
C ILE A 142 -11.78 -2.42 4.71
N PRO A 143 -11.98 -1.10 4.72
CA PRO A 143 -11.97 -0.31 3.51
C PRO A 143 -10.54 -0.20 2.95
N ILE A 144 -10.41 -0.43 1.66
CA ILE A 144 -9.16 -0.38 0.90
C ILE A 144 -9.29 0.70 -0.17
N ALA A 145 -8.41 1.69 -0.11
CA ALA A 145 -8.28 2.68 -1.18
C ALA A 145 -7.18 2.24 -2.17
N GLN A 146 -7.46 2.35 -3.47
CA GLN A 146 -6.55 1.96 -4.54
C GLN A 146 -6.52 3.01 -5.66
N ALA A 147 -5.33 3.44 -6.07
CA ALA A 147 -5.14 4.32 -7.21
C ALA A 147 -5.61 3.67 -8.52
N THR A 148 -6.10 4.49 -9.45
CA THR A 148 -6.19 4.09 -10.87
C THR A 148 -4.80 3.81 -11.43
N ALA A 149 -4.71 3.14 -12.59
CA ALA A 149 -3.43 2.94 -13.27
C ALA A 149 -2.75 4.28 -13.59
N ALA A 150 -3.54 5.26 -14.06
CA ALA A 150 -3.05 6.61 -14.34
C ALA A 150 -2.52 7.33 -13.10
N LYS A 151 -3.25 7.25 -11.98
CA LYS A 151 -2.80 7.83 -10.72
C LYS A 151 -1.55 7.14 -10.19
N ALA A 152 -1.47 5.82 -10.27
CA ALA A 152 -0.29 5.07 -9.84
C ALA A 152 0.95 5.43 -10.65
N LEU A 153 0.81 5.58 -11.97
CA LEU A 153 1.89 6.02 -12.86
C LEU A 153 2.34 7.44 -12.51
N PHE A 154 1.39 8.34 -12.27
CA PHE A 154 1.69 9.71 -11.82
C PHE A 154 2.47 9.69 -10.50
N ASP A 155 2.01 8.95 -9.49
CA ASP A 155 2.66 8.92 -8.18
C ASP A 155 4.07 8.34 -8.24
N PHE A 156 4.23 7.25 -8.99
CA PHE A 156 5.51 6.61 -9.23
C PHE A 156 6.51 7.60 -9.83
N LEU A 157 6.13 8.26 -10.92
CA LEU A 157 6.97 9.22 -11.61
C LEU A 157 7.19 10.49 -10.80
N TYR A 158 6.18 11.00 -10.10
CA TYR A 158 6.25 12.21 -9.26
C TYR A 158 7.22 12.03 -8.10
N LEU A 159 7.13 10.90 -7.39
CA LEU A 159 7.93 10.63 -6.20
C LEU A 159 9.33 10.05 -6.52
N ARG A 160 9.56 9.54 -7.73
CA ARG A 160 10.89 9.07 -8.15
C ARG A 160 11.88 10.24 -8.31
N PRO A 161 13.12 10.16 -7.81
CA PRO A 161 14.12 11.19 -8.10
C PRO A 161 14.28 11.40 -9.61
N TRP A 162 14.20 12.65 -10.06
CA TRP A 162 14.42 12.99 -11.46
C TRP A 162 15.87 13.38 -11.66
N LYS A 163 16.64 12.48 -12.26
CA LYS A 163 17.96 12.84 -12.78
C LYS A 163 17.70 13.63 -14.06
N GLY A 164 17.56 14.95 -13.91
CA GLY A 164 17.16 15.87 -14.97
C GLY A 164 17.70 15.48 -16.34
N SER A 165 16.79 15.21 -17.29
CA SER A 165 17.01 15.08 -18.73
C SER A 165 18.40 14.58 -19.14
N LYS A 166 18.49 13.33 -19.63
CA LYS A 166 19.31 13.16 -20.83
C LYS A 166 18.67 14.06 -21.89
N ARG A 167 19.22 15.27 -22.08
CA ARG A 167 18.84 16.25 -23.12
C ARG A 167 19.13 15.73 -24.54
N LEU A 168 19.10 14.42 -24.71
CA LEU A 168 19.39 13.74 -25.95
C LEU A 168 18.10 13.71 -26.75
N ALA A 169 18.17 14.15 -28.01
CA ALA A 169 17.12 13.88 -28.96
C ALA A 169 16.91 12.35 -29.02
N GLY A 170 15.68 11.90 -28.73
CA GLY A 170 15.33 10.48 -28.75
C GLY A 170 15.35 9.74 -27.42
N TYR A 171 15.51 10.41 -26.26
CA TYR A 171 15.30 9.75 -24.97
C TYR A 171 13.83 9.31 -24.81
N ASP A 172 13.62 8.02 -24.60
CA ASP A 172 12.31 7.44 -24.24
C ASP A 172 12.30 7.04 -22.76
N LEU A 173 11.52 7.77 -21.97
CA LEU A 173 11.37 7.50 -20.54
C LEU A 173 10.68 6.16 -20.29
N ALA A 174 9.68 5.80 -21.11
CA ALA A 174 8.95 4.56 -20.92
C ALA A 174 9.87 3.37 -21.20
N GLU A 175 10.72 3.45 -22.23
CA GLU A 175 11.70 2.39 -22.50
C GLU A 175 12.79 2.32 -21.41
N ASP A 176 13.34 3.46 -20.97
CA ASP A 176 14.37 3.52 -19.90
C ASP A 176 13.86 2.97 -18.55
N LEU A 177 12.58 3.17 -18.27
CA LEU A 177 11.93 2.65 -17.07
C LEU A 177 11.19 1.33 -17.30
N ARG A 178 11.22 0.80 -18.53
CA ARG A 178 10.56 -0.42 -18.98
C ARG A 178 9.06 -0.46 -18.61
N LEU A 179 8.39 0.67 -18.84
CA LEU A 179 6.97 0.85 -18.62
C LEU A 179 6.21 0.36 -19.83
N ASN A 180 5.41 -0.70 -19.67
CA ASN A 180 4.46 -1.10 -20.70
C ASN A 180 3.22 -0.19 -20.61
N LEU A 181 3.05 0.70 -21.59
CA LEU A 181 1.95 1.65 -21.64
C LEU A 181 1.10 1.47 -22.92
N GLU A 182 1.18 0.31 -23.56
CA GLU A 182 0.44 0.00 -24.80
C GLU A 182 -1.08 0.02 -24.57
N ASP A 183 -1.54 -0.53 -23.44
CA ASP A 183 -2.96 -0.59 -23.07
C ASP A 183 -3.43 0.66 -22.30
N PHE A 184 -2.61 1.72 -22.23
CA PHE A 184 -2.93 2.92 -21.46
C PHE A 184 -3.88 3.82 -22.25
N SER A 185 -5.16 3.78 -21.88
CA SER A 185 -6.27 4.39 -22.64
C SER A 185 -6.16 5.92 -22.74
N GLU A 186 -6.88 6.53 -23.69
CA GLU A 186 -6.98 7.99 -23.77
C GLU A 186 -7.50 8.61 -22.46
N SER A 187 -8.45 7.95 -21.77
CA SER A 187 -8.93 8.38 -20.46
C SER A 187 -7.83 8.36 -19.40
N ASP A 188 -6.98 7.33 -19.38
CA ASP A 188 -5.85 7.25 -18.46
C ASP A 188 -4.83 8.37 -18.73
N GLN A 189 -4.58 8.68 -20.00
CA GLN A 189 -3.69 9.78 -20.41
C GLN A 189 -4.23 11.15 -19.97
N VAL A 190 -5.54 11.36 -20.09
CA VAL A 190 -6.22 12.59 -19.64
C VAL A 190 -6.18 12.70 -18.11
N GLU A 191 -6.43 11.62 -17.39
CA GLU A 191 -6.33 11.58 -15.92
C GLU A 191 -4.89 11.88 -15.47
N PHE A 192 -3.90 11.22 -16.07
CA PHE A 192 -2.48 11.46 -15.78
C PHE A 192 -2.11 12.94 -16.03
N ALA A 193 -2.50 13.50 -17.17
CA ALA A 193 -2.25 14.90 -17.50
C ALA A 193 -2.93 15.87 -16.52
N THR A 194 -4.09 15.51 -15.97
CA THR A 194 -4.79 16.28 -14.94
C THR A 194 -3.96 16.35 -13.66
N PHE A 195 -3.41 15.22 -13.21
CA PHE A 195 -2.51 15.21 -12.05
C PHE A 195 -1.20 15.98 -12.29
N VAL A 196 -0.64 15.91 -13.49
CA VAL A 196 0.52 16.74 -13.89
C VAL A 196 0.20 18.22 -13.69
N LYS A 197 -0.96 18.67 -14.18
CA LYS A 197 -1.40 20.07 -14.01
C LYS A 197 -1.59 20.46 -12.55
N ILE A 198 -2.27 19.62 -11.75
CA ILE A 198 -2.48 19.86 -10.30
C ILE A 198 -1.14 19.96 -9.56
N SER A 199 -0.15 19.15 -9.96
CA SER A 199 1.15 19.11 -9.29
C SER A 199 1.98 20.39 -9.43
N ASN A 200 1.71 21.21 -10.46
CA ASN A 200 2.49 22.38 -10.84
C ASN A 200 4.01 22.11 -10.89
N SER A 201 4.40 20.92 -11.35
CA SER A 201 5.77 20.42 -11.32
C SER A 201 6.39 20.46 -12.72
N LYS A 202 7.40 21.32 -12.90
CA LYS A 202 8.19 21.40 -14.15
C LYS A 202 8.75 20.04 -14.59
N LYS A 203 9.11 19.20 -13.61
CA LYS A 203 9.53 17.82 -13.85
C LYS A 203 8.41 17.02 -14.50
N MET A 204 7.20 17.06 -13.92
CA MET A 204 6.07 16.31 -14.44
C MET A 204 5.62 16.82 -15.81
N ASP A 205 5.75 18.12 -16.08
CA ASP A 205 5.52 18.68 -17.42
C ASP A 205 6.50 18.10 -18.45
N GLN A 206 7.78 17.97 -18.10
CA GLN A 206 8.79 17.35 -18.97
C GLN A 206 8.48 15.87 -19.22
N ILE A 207 8.06 15.15 -18.19
CA ILE A 207 7.65 13.75 -18.28
C ILE A 207 6.45 13.60 -19.21
N LEU A 208 5.40 14.41 -19.04
CA LEU A 208 4.21 14.37 -19.89
C LEU A 208 4.56 14.62 -21.36
N LYS A 209 5.43 15.61 -21.64
CA LYS A 209 5.91 15.89 -23.00
C LYS A 209 6.69 14.72 -23.58
N ASN A 210 7.50 14.03 -22.78
CA ASN A 210 8.25 12.86 -23.22
C ASN A 210 7.30 11.72 -23.60
N LEU A 211 6.39 11.35 -22.69
CA LEU A 211 5.42 10.27 -22.91
C LEU A 211 4.52 10.52 -24.14
N ARG A 212 4.07 11.76 -24.35
CA ARG A 212 3.31 12.14 -25.56
C ARG A 212 4.09 11.97 -26.85
N LYS A 213 5.37 12.31 -26.83
CA LYS A 213 6.24 12.24 -28.01
C LYS A 213 6.64 10.82 -28.36
N THR A 214 6.86 9.96 -27.36
CA THR A 214 7.45 8.63 -27.58
C THR A 214 6.40 7.52 -27.62
N VAL A 215 5.48 7.51 -26.65
CA VAL A 215 4.52 6.41 -26.48
C VAL A 215 3.12 6.77 -26.91
N TRP A 216 2.57 7.88 -26.42
CA TRP A 216 1.15 8.20 -26.59
C TRP A 216 0.79 8.86 -27.93
N ARG A 217 1.76 9.01 -28.85
CA ARG A 217 1.61 9.47 -30.26
C ARG A 217 0.42 10.41 -30.50
N LEU A 218 0.38 11.52 -29.76
CA LEU A 218 -0.46 12.68 -30.06
C LEU A 218 0.27 13.63 -31.02
#